data_AF-A0A2N9IXS3-F1
#
_entry.id   AF-A0A2N9IXS3-F1
#
_cell.length_a   1.000
_cell.length_b   1.000
_cell.length_c   1.000
_cell.angle_alpha   90.00
_cell.angle_beta   90.00
_cell.angle_gamma   90.00
#
_symmetry.space_group_name_H-M   'P 1'
#
loop_
_entity.id
_entity.type
_entity.pdbx_description
1 polymer ?
#
loop_
_entity_poly.entity_id
_entity_poly.type
_entity_poly.pdbx_seq_one_letter_code
_entity_poly.pdbx_strand_id
1 'polypeptide(L)'
;MASVFLYHVVGDLTVGKPEMVEFVETETVESAIRAIGESTEGGIPVWKRRPSQHQHGGVFENGEMRQQRFVGILNSLDIVAFLARSEYLEDQDKAMRTPVSEVIVPNNTLLRQVDPGTRLAIHSDF
;
A
#
# COMPACT_ATOMS: atom_id res chain seq x y z
N MET A 1 -23.63 20.65 12.06
CA MET A 1 -22.54 20.29 11.12
C MET A 1 -22.35 18.77 11.01
N ALA A 2 -23.46 18.01 10.92
CA ALA A 2 -23.44 16.54 10.82
C ALA A 2 -24.24 16.02 9.59
N SER A 3 -24.85 16.91 8.80
CA SER A 3 -25.64 16.54 7.61
C SER A 3 -24.81 16.38 6.33
N VAL A 4 -23.55 16.79 6.33
CA VAL A 4 -22.64 16.67 5.16
C VAL A 4 -22.17 15.23 4.96
N PHE A 5 -22.30 14.37 5.98
CA PHE A 5 -22.08 12.94 5.87
C PHE A 5 -23.27 12.19 5.23
N LEU A 6 -24.47 12.79 5.08
CA LEU A 6 -25.60 12.08 4.45
C LEU A 6 -25.52 12.06 2.91
N TYR A 7 -24.64 12.87 2.33
CA TYR A 7 -24.27 12.84 0.92
C TYR A 7 -22.77 12.57 0.81
N HIS A 8 -22.35 11.39 1.25
CA HIS A 8 -20.95 10.95 1.17
C HIS A 8 -20.50 10.86 -0.30
N VAL A 9 -20.10 11.98 -0.90
CA VAL A 9 -19.23 11.97 -2.08
C VAL A 9 -17.84 11.66 -1.55
N VAL A 10 -17.43 10.39 -1.61
CA VAL A 10 -16.12 9.91 -1.11
C VAL A 10 -14.94 10.60 -1.85
N GLY A 11 -15.22 11.33 -2.94
CA GLY A 11 -14.25 12.15 -3.67
C GLY A 11 -13.70 13.38 -2.94
N ASP A 12 -14.36 13.86 -1.87
CA ASP A 12 -13.92 15.08 -1.14
C ASP A 12 -13.10 14.79 0.13
N LEU A 13 -12.90 13.52 0.51
CA LEU A 13 -12.14 13.16 1.71
C LEU A 13 -10.61 13.22 1.53
N THR A 14 -10.11 13.35 0.30
CA THR A 14 -8.69 13.54 0.03
C THR A 14 -8.45 14.96 -0.46
N VAL A 15 -8.38 15.93 0.46
CA VAL A 15 -7.86 17.25 0.13
C VAL A 15 -6.41 17.04 -0.35
N GLY A 16 -6.19 17.20 -1.66
CA GLY A 16 -4.85 17.23 -2.25
C GLY A 16 -4.32 15.92 -2.87
N LYS A 17 -5.09 14.82 -2.95
CA LYS A 17 -4.67 13.50 -3.52
C LYS A 17 -3.17 13.24 -3.32
N PRO A 18 -2.75 12.81 -2.12
CA PRO A 18 -1.33 12.74 -1.76
C PRO A 18 -0.54 11.90 -2.77
N GLU A 19 0.72 12.29 -2.99
CA GLU A 19 1.62 11.55 -3.86
C GLU A 19 1.80 10.13 -3.30
N MET A 20 1.55 9.13 -4.15
CA MET A 20 1.65 7.73 -3.77
C MET A 20 3.11 7.26 -3.87
N VAL A 21 3.77 7.16 -2.72
CA VAL A 21 5.13 6.65 -2.60
C VAL A 21 5.12 5.12 -2.63
N GLU A 22 5.95 4.51 -3.48
CA GLU A 22 6.03 3.05 -3.60
C GLU A 22 7.05 2.48 -2.61
N PHE A 23 6.62 1.54 -1.76
CA PHE A 23 7.50 0.71 -0.96
C PHE A 23 7.70 -0.66 -1.63
N VAL A 24 8.93 -1.08 -1.89
CA VAL A 24 9.19 -2.30 -2.67
C VAL A 24 9.06 -3.55 -1.78
N GLU A 25 8.40 -4.60 -2.26
CA GLU A 25 8.15 -5.84 -1.47
C GLU A 25 9.43 -6.55 -0.99
N THR A 26 10.57 -6.28 -1.64
CA THR A 26 11.87 -6.83 -1.28
C THR A 26 12.58 -6.06 -0.17
N GLU A 27 12.06 -4.89 0.22
CA GLU A 27 12.58 -4.11 1.34
C GLU A 27 12.35 -4.86 2.66
N THR A 28 13.14 -4.52 3.67
CA THR A 28 13.15 -5.21 4.95
C THR A 28 12.02 -4.75 5.87
N VAL A 29 11.70 -5.59 6.85
CA VAL A 29 10.81 -5.26 7.98
C VAL A 29 11.29 -4.00 8.71
N GLU A 30 12.60 -3.85 8.93
CA GLU A 30 13.17 -2.65 9.55
C GLU A 30 12.85 -1.37 8.76
N SER A 31 13.10 -1.38 7.44
CA SER A 31 12.76 -0.26 6.55
C SER A 31 11.26 0.04 6.58
N ALA A 32 10.43 -0.99 6.64
CA ALA A 32 8.98 -0.85 6.69
C ALA A 32 8.50 -0.20 8.00
N ILE A 33 9.05 -0.61 9.15
CA ILE A 33 8.75 -0.01 10.46
C ILE A 33 9.04 1.49 10.43
N ARG A 34 10.20 1.88 9.89
CA ARG A 34 10.56 3.29 9.76
C ARG A 34 9.61 4.04 8.84
N ALA A 35 9.31 3.48 7.66
CA ALA A 35 8.40 4.10 6.69
C ALA A 35 6.97 4.25 7.25
N ILE A 36 6.47 3.27 8.01
CA ILE A 36 5.18 3.35 8.71
C ILE A 36 5.21 4.45 9.77
N GLY A 37 6.30 4.57 10.54
CA GLY A 37 6.45 5.61 11.56
C GLY A 37 6.54 7.03 10.98
N GLU A 38 7.02 7.18 9.75
CA GLU A 38 7.08 8.44 9.01
C GLU A 38 5.78 8.73 8.21
N SER A 39 4.88 7.73 8.07
CA SER A 39 3.62 7.85 7.34
C SER A 39 2.53 8.53 8.18
N THR A 40 1.83 9.51 7.60
CA THR A 40 0.68 10.16 8.23
C THR A 40 -0.54 9.25 8.37
N GLU A 41 -0.59 8.19 7.56
CA GLU A 41 -1.74 7.28 7.41
C GLU A 41 -1.58 6.00 8.24
N GLY A 42 -0.40 5.77 8.82
CA GLY A 42 -0.10 4.57 9.63
C GLY A 42 0.00 3.26 8.84
N GLY A 43 -0.06 3.35 7.51
CA GLY A 43 0.18 2.25 6.57
C GLY A 43 0.97 2.73 5.36
N ILE A 44 1.57 1.79 4.65
CA ILE A 44 2.35 2.04 3.43
C ILE A 44 1.89 1.09 2.31
N PRO A 45 1.74 1.58 1.07
CA PRO A 45 1.41 0.71 -0.06
C PRO A 45 2.67 -0.04 -0.52
N VAL A 46 2.56 -1.35 -0.69
CA VAL A 46 3.65 -2.24 -1.09
C VAL A 46 3.52 -2.64 -2.55
N TRP A 47 4.64 -2.66 -3.26
CA TRP A 47 4.72 -2.83 -4.70
C TRP A 47 5.79 -3.84 -5.10
N LYS A 48 5.50 -4.61 -6.14
CA LYS A 48 6.52 -5.37 -6.87
C LYS A 48 7.50 -4.40 -7.50
N ARG A 49 8.77 -4.81 -7.57
CA ARG A 49 9.82 -4.01 -8.22
C ARG A 49 9.44 -3.72 -9.67
N ARG A 50 9.73 -2.50 -10.14
CA ARG A 50 9.58 -2.15 -11.55
C ARG A 50 10.46 -3.08 -12.40
N PRO A 51 9.94 -3.65 -13.51
CA PRO A 51 10.77 -4.36 -14.46
C PRO A 51 11.87 -3.41 -14.97
N SER A 52 13.11 -3.87 -15.01
CA SER A 52 14.24 -3.08 -15.46
C SER A 52 13.97 -2.52 -16.87
N GLN A 53 14.20 -1.21 -17.06
CA GLN A 53 14.00 -0.50 -18.33
C GLN A 53 14.81 -1.10 -19.51
N HIS A 54 15.81 -1.94 -19.19
CA HIS A 54 16.64 -2.65 -20.17
C HIS A 54 16.00 -3.92 -20.76
N GLN A 55 14.92 -4.47 -20.17
CA GLN A 55 14.34 -5.74 -20.62
C GLN A 55 13.15 -5.57 -21.58
N HIS A 56 12.49 -4.41 -21.59
CA HIS A 56 11.36 -4.12 -22.47
C HIS A 56 11.47 -2.67 -22.95
N GLY A 57 11.99 -2.50 -24.18
CA GLY A 57 12.40 -1.21 -24.73
C GLY A 57 11.39 -0.09 -24.48
N GLY A 58 11.79 0.92 -23.71
CA GLY A 58 11.13 2.24 -23.63
C GLY A 58 9.64 2.27 -23.28
N VAL A 59 9.05 1.20 -22.74
CA VAL A 59 7.62 1.18 -22.42
C VAL A 59 7.38 2.05 -21.19
N PHE A 60 6.67 3.17 -21.39
CA PHE A 60 6.14 3.97 -20.29
C PHE A 60 5.11 3.12 -19.52
N GLU A 61 5.29 3.00 -18.21
CA GLU A 61 4.36 2.29 -17.34
C GLU A 61 3.01 3.03 -17.34
N ASN A 62 1.94 2.35 -17.77
CA ASN A 62 0.59 2.89 -17.68
C ASN A 62 -0.04 2.56 -16.32
N GLY A 63 -1.20 3.13 -16.04
CA GLY A 63 -1.88 2.95 -14.75
C GLY A 63 -2.28 1.51 -14.41
N GLU A 64 -2.66 0.71 -15.42
CA GLU A 64 -3.01 -0.70 -15.25
C GLU A 64 -1.77 -1.55 -14.90
N MET A 65 -0.65 -1.32 -15.60
CA MET A 65 0.63 -1.97 -15.31
C MET A 65 1.10 -1.65 -13.89
N ARG A 66 0.91 -0.39 -13.48
CA ARG A 66 1.15 0.03 -12.10
C ARG A 66 0.27 -0.77 -11.15
N GLN A 67 -1.06 -0.76 -11.33
CA GLN A 67 -1.98 -1.50 -10.46
C GLN A 67 -1.66 -3.01 -10.36
N GLN A 68 -1.15 -3.64 -11.42
CA GLN A 68 -0.72 -5.05 -11.38
C GLN A 68 0.51 -5.31 -10.50
N ARG A 69 1.35 -4.30 -10.26
CA ARG A 69 2.48 -4.37 -9.33
C ARG A 69 2.08 -4.13 -7.88
N PHE A 70 0.94 -3.49 -7.63
CA PHE A 70 0.48 -3.27 -6.28
C PHE A 70 0.21 -4.61 -5.59
N VAL A 71 0.76 -4.79 -4.40
CA VAL A 71 0.66 -6.03 -3.61
C VAL A 71 -0.39 -5.88 -2.53
N GLY A 72 -0.40 -4.75 -1.81
CA GLY A 72 -1.30 -4.53 -0.68
C GLY A 72 -0.86 -3.33 0.15
N ILE A 73 -1.54 -3.11 1.28
CA ILE A 73 -1.15 -2.10 2.27
C ILE A 73 -0.58 -2.84 3.48
N LEU A 74 0.62 -2.45 3.90
CA LEU A 74 1.26 -2.95 5.11
C LEU A 74 1.12 -1.90 6.21
N ASN A 75 0.73 -2.31 7.40
CA ASN A 75 0.59 -1.44 8.57
C ASN A 75 1.27 -2.05 9.82
N SER A 76 1.22 -1.32 10.93
CA SER A 76 1.83 -1.72 12.20
C SER A 76 1.26 -3.03 12.78
N LEU A 77 -0.02 -3.34 12.55
CA LEU A 77 -0.62 -4.59 13.01
C LEU A 77 -0.04 -5.79 12.26
N ASP A 78 0.18 -5.67 10.96
CA ASP A 78 0.80 -6.73 10.15
C ASP A 78 2.22 -7.05 10.65
N ILE A 79 2.99 -6.00 10.96
CA ILE A 79 4.33 -6.12 11.54
C ILE A 79 4.28 -6.83 12.89
N VAL A 80 3.41 -6.40 13.80
CA VAL A 80 3.28 -7.01 15.13
C VAL A 80 2.85 -8.47 15.01
N ALA A 81 1.89 -8.78 14.14
CA ALA A 81 1.44 -10.15 13.90
C ALA A 81 2.56 -11.04 13.34
N PHE A 82 3.44 -10.49 12.49
CA PHE A 82 4.61 -11.19 11.99
C PHE A 82 5.67 -11.43 13.06
N LEU A 83 6.03 -10.40 13.83
CA LEU A 83 7.03 -10.51 14.90
C LEU A 83 6.57 -11.42 16.05
N ALA A 84 5.26 -11.58 16.23
CA ALA A 84 4.70 -12.48 17.25
C ALA A 84 4.83 -13.98 16.91
N ARG A 85 5.28 -14.34 15.70
CA ARG A 85 5.52 -15.76 15.36
C ARG A 85 6.76 -16.25 16.12
N SER A 86 6.70 -17.48 16.64
CA SER A 86 7.75 -18.06 17.50
C SER A 86 9.15 -18.00 16.88
N GLU A 87 9.24 -18.21 15.56
CA GLU A 87 10.49 -18.18 14.79
C GLU A 87 11.23 -16.83 14.82
N TYR A 88 10.50 -15.73 15.02
CA TYR A 88 11.03 -14.37 14.97
C TYR A 88 11.14 -13.74 16.36
N LEU A 89 10.55 -14.35 17.39
CA LEU A 89 10.74 -13.97 18.80
C LEU A 89 12.13 -14.38 19.31
N GLU A 90 12.65 -15.51 18.81
CA GLU A 90 13.96 -16.03 19.22
C GLU A 90 15.13 -15.40 18.46
N ASP A 91 14.90 -14.92 17.23
CA ASP A 91 15.90 -14.30 16.36
C ASP A 91 15.36 -12.99 15.76
N GLN A 92 15.51 -11.92 16.53
CA GLN A 92 15.05 -10.58 16.15
C GLN A 92 15.85 -10.03 14.95
N ASP A 93 17.14 -10.32 14.84
CA ASP A 93 17.98 -9.84 13.74
C ASP A 93 17.50 -10.43 12.41
N LYS A 94 17.15 -11.73 12.40
CA LYS A 94 16.51 -12.37 11.24
C LYS A 94 15.18 -11.70 10.92
N ALA A 95 14.34 -11.46 11.93
CA ALA A 95 13.04 -10.84 11.75
C ALA A 95 13.12 -9.44 11.10
N MET A 96 14.09 -8.62 11.53
CA MET A 96 14.30 -7.27 10.99
C MET A 96 14.77 -7.28 9.53
N ARG A 97 15.52 -8.31 9.12
CA ARG A 97 16.05 -8.47 7.75
C ARG A 97 15.11 -9.19 6.79
N THR A 98 14.02 -9.78 7.30
CA THR A 98 13.02 -10.46 6.45
C THR A 98 12.42 -9.47 5.45
N PRO A 99 12.28 -9.87 4.16
CA PRO A 99 11.61 -9.03 3.17
C PRO A 99 10.11 -8.92 3.45
N VAL A 100 9.54 -7.77 3.17
CA VAL A 100 8.10 -7.50 3.37
C VAL A 100 7.19 -8.43 2.59
N SER A 101 7.65 -9.00 1.48
CA SER A 101 6.93 -10.03 0.72
C SER A 101 6.54 -11.27 1.55
N GLU A 102 7.23 -11.55 2.66
CA GLU A 102 6.91 -12.65 3.59
C GLU A 102 5.94 -12.24 4.71
N VAL A 103 5.69 -10.93 4.84
CA VAL A 103 4.86 -10.33 5.89
C VAL A 103 3.47 -10.01 5.35
N ILE A 104 3.43 -9.33 4.20
CA ILE A 104 2.19 -8.80 3.64
C ILE A 104 1.30 -9.90 3.08
N VAL A 105 0.00 -9.80 3.34
CA VAL A 105 -1.02 -10.61 2.66
C VAL A 105 -1.42 -9.89 1.37
N PRO A 106 -1.19 -10.47 0.18
CA PRO A 106 -1.52 -9.80 -1.07
C PRO A 106 -3.01 -9.52 -1.19
N ASN A 107 -3.35 -8.26 -1.47
CA ASN A 107 -4.71 -7.81 -1.75
C ASN A 107 -4.70 -6.65 -2.74
N ASN A 108 -4.72 -7.01 -4.03
CA ASN A 108 -4.65 -6.04 -5.13
C ASN A 108 -5.93 -5.19 -5.27
N THR A 109 -7.01 -5.55 -4.55
CA THR A 109 -8.29 -4.82 -4.61
C THR A 109 -8.32 -3.56 -3.75
N LEU A 110 -7.34 -3.41 -2.84
CA LEU A 110 -7.22 -2.23 -1.97
C LEU A 110 -6.81 -0.96 -2.71
N LEU A 111 -6.24 -1.11 -3.90
CA LEU A 111 -5.89 0.02 -4.76
C LEU A 111 -6.86 0.09 -5.93
N ARG A 112 -7.49 1.26 -6.11
CA ARG A 112 -8.30 1.56 -7.28
C ARG A 112 -7.78 2.83 -7.95
N GLN A 113 -7.40 2.70 -9.21
CA GLN A 113 -7.15 3.87 -10.03
C GLN A 113 -8.48 4.54 -10.39
N VAL A 114 -8.52 5.86 -10.29
CA VAL A 114 -9.67 6.68 -10.66
C VAL A 114 -9.23 7.80 -11.57
N ASP A 115 -10.01 8.10 -12.60
CA ASP A 115 -9.69 9.20 -13.49
C ASP A 115 -9.63 10.55 -12.74
N PRO A 116 -8.80 11.50 -13.20
CA PRO A 116 -8.85 12.87 -12.72
C PRO A 116 -10.29 13.42 -12.86
N GLY A 117 -10.88 13.86 -11.75
CA GLY A 117 -12.27 14.34 -11.71
C GLY A 117 -13.34 13.30 -11.40
N THR A 118 -12.99 12.01 -11.32
CA THR A 118 -13.93 10.96 -10.89
C THR A 118 -14.37 11.20 -9.45
N ARG A 119 -15.68 11.38 -9.28
CA ARG A 119 -16.35 11.42 -7.99
C ARG A 119 -16.86 10.02 -7.67
N LEU A 120 -16.53 9.48 -6.51
CA LEU A 120 -17.12 8.22 -6.03
C LEU A 120 -18.61 8.45 -5.79
N ALA A 121 -19.45 8.01 -6.72
CA ALA A 121 -20.87 7.82 -6.48
C ALA A 121 -21.01 6.49 -5.72
N ILE A 122 -21.49 6.55 -4.48
CA ILE A 122 -21.83 5.34 -3.74
C ILE A 122 -23.09 4.79 -4.41
N HIS A 123 -22.96 3.71 -5.18
CA HIS A 123 -24.15 2.97 -5.65
C HIS A 123 -24.77 2.35 -4.40
N SER A 124 -25.91 2.92 -3.99
CA SER A 124 -26.70 2.45 -2.86
C SER A 124 -27.63 1.38 -3.42
N ASP A 125 -27.23 0.12 -3.39
CA ASP A 125 -28.17 -0.96 -3.64
C ASP A 125 -29.00 -1.16 -2.36
N PHE A 126 -30.17 -0.54 -2.33
CA PHE A 126 -31.31 -0.87 -1.47
C PHE A 126 -32.50 -1.26 -2.34
#